data_AF-A0A378ASR7-F1
#
_entry.id   AF-A0A378ASR7-F1
#
_cell.length_a   1.000
_cell.length_b   1.000
_cell.length_c   1.000
_cell.angle_alpha   90.00
_cell.angle_beta   90.00
_cell.angle_gamma   90.00
#
_symmetry.space_group_name_H-M   'P 1'
#
loop_
_entity.id
_entity.type
_entity.pdbx_description
1 polymer ?
#
loop_
_entity_poly.entity_id
_entity_poly.type
_entity_poly.pdbx_seq_one_letter_code
_entity_poly.pdbx_strand_id
1 'polypeptide(L)'
;MSILVTRPLPQGEALVSRLRAMGRVAWSFPLIEFTPGRELPALGDALARLGPDDLLFALSQHAVEFAHARLQQQGLLWPTSPRYFAIGRTTALALHTVSGQHIHYPLDREISEVLLQLPELQNIAGKMR
;
A
#
# COMPACT_ATOMS: atom_id res chain seq x y z
N MET A 1 14.06 10.16 32.07
CA MET A 1 13.38 10.75 30.90
C MET A 1 12.39 9.74 30.36
N SER A 2 11.14 10.15 30.14
CA SER A 2 10.08 9.29 29.60
C SER A 2 9.87 9.58 28.12
N ILE A 3 9.61 8.54 27.31
CA ILE A 3 9.40 8.64 25.86
C ILE A 3 7.93 8.33 25.55
N LEU A 4 7.27 9.18 24.77
CA LEU A 4 5.92 8.94 24.25
C LEU A 4 6.01 8.62 22.75
N VAL A 5 5.51 7.45 22.34
CA VAL A 5 5.52 6.99 20.96
C VAL A 5 4.13 7.18 20.36
N THR A 6 4.02 8.02 19.34
CA THR A 6 2.74 8.41 18.70
C THR A 6 2.44 7.68 17.39
N ARG A 7 3.28 6.72 17.02
CA ARG A 7 3.16 5.94 15.78
C ARG A 7 1.92 5.03 15.82
N PRO A 8 1.24 4.79 14.67
CA PRO A 8 0.21 3.76 14.55
C PRO A 8 0.60 2.39 15.11
N LEU A 9 -0.41 1.65 15.53
CA LEU A 9 -0.30 0.23 15.83
C LEU A 9 -0.15 -0.58 14.53
N PRO A 10 0.59 -1.71 14.55
CA PRO A 10 1.36 -2.26 15.68
C PRO A 10 2.79 -1.72 15.79
N GLN A 11 3.26 -0.89 14.84
CA GLN A 11 4.66 -0.46 14.78
C GLN A 11 5.07 0.43 15.96
N GLY A 12 4.12 1.19 16.55
CA GLY A 12 4.32 1.93 17.78
C GLY A 12 4.66 1.04 18.97
N GLU A 13 3.88 -0.04 19.18
CA GLU A 13 4.14 -1.03 20.25
C GLU A 13 5.48 -1.73 20.06
N ALA A 14 5.80 -2.16 18.84
CA ALA A 14 7.08 -2.79 18.54
C ALA A 14 8.27 -1.88 18.90
N LEU A 15 8.13 -0.56 18.70
CA LEU A 15 9.14 0.41 19.10
C LEU A 15 9.21 0.57 20.63
N VAL A 16 8.06 0.67 21.30
CA VAL A 16 7.98 0.74 22.77
C VAL A 16 8.64 -0.48 23.42
N SER A 17 8.38 -1.69 22.91
CA SER A 17 9.03 -2.92 23.39
C SER A 17 10.55 -2.85 23.27
N ARG A 18 11.08 -2.38 22.13
CA ARG A 18 12.53 -2.23 21.91
C ARG A 18 13.14 -1.18 22.84
N LEU A 19 12.47 -0.06 23.06
CA LEU A 19 12.93 0.99 23.98
C LEU A 19 12.98 0.49 25.43
N ARG A 20 11.95 -0.24 25.87
CA ARG A 20 11.90 -0.84 27.22
C ARG A 20 12.99 -1.89 27.42
N ALA A 21 13.27 -2.71 26.39
CA ALA A 21 14.38 -3.67 26.43
C ALA A 21 15.76 -3.00 26.61
N MET A 22 15.90 -1.72 26.23
CA MET A 22 17.11 -0.90 26.46
C MET A 22 17.08 -0.15 27.81
N GLY A 23 16.16 -0.50 28.72
CA GLY A 23 16.03 0.15 30.03
C GLY A 23 15.42 1.56 29.98
N ARG A 24 14.74 1.94 28.88
CA ARG A 24 14.05 3.24 28.77
C ARG A 24 12.59 3.13 29.21
N VAL A 25 12.08 4.19 29.84
CA VAL A 25 10.64 4.33 30.11
C VAL A 25 9.97 4.84 28.84
N ALA A 26 9.16 3.99 28.20
CA ALA A 26 8.44 4.32 26.98
C ALA A 26 6.95 3.95 27.06
N TRP A 27 6.10 4.77 26.45
CA TRP A 27 4.65 4.64 26.41
C TRP A 27 4.13 4.73 24.98
N SER A 28 3.10 3.95 24.67
CA SER A 28 2.41 3.98 23.38
C SER A 28 1.20 4.91 23.49
N PHE A 29 1.05 5.84 22.55
CA PHE A 29 -0.12 6.70 22.41
C PHE A 29 -0.36 7.01 20.93
N PRO A 30 -0.89 6.05 20.15
CA PRO A 30 -1.08 6.21 18.71
C PRO A 30 -1.99 7.40 18.39
N LEU A 31 -1.54 8.30 17.51
CA LEU A 31 -2.33 9.46 17.07
C LEU A 31 -2.99 9.27 15.71
N ILE A 32 -2.67 8.17 15.03
CA ILE A 32 -3.14 7.85 13.70
C ILE A 32 -3.62 6.40 13.71
N GLU A 33 -4.80 6.17 13.15
CA GLU A 33 -5.38 4.85 12.93
C GLU A 33 -5.67 4.68 11.43
N PHE A 34 -5.50 3.46 10.94
CA PHE A 34 -5.87 3.10 9.58
C PHE A 34 -7.21 2.37 9.59
N THR A 35 -8.16 2.89 8.85
CA THR A 35 -9.50 2.31 8.72
C THR A 35 -9.86 2.10 7.24
N PRO A 36 -10.79 1.18 6.93
CA PRO A 36 -11.27 1.00 5.57
C PRO A 36 -11.78 2.31 4.96
N GLY A 37 -11.36 2.59 3.73
CA GLY A 37 -11.82 3.76 2.98
C GLY A 37 -13.31 3.66 2.63
N ARG A 38 -13.98 4.81 2.52
CA ARG A 38 -15.43 4.90 2.24
C ARG A 38 -15.85 4.24 0.92
N GLU A 39 -14.95 4.22 -0.07
CA GLU A 39 -15.20 3.68 -1.42
C GLU A 39 -14.79 2.21 -1.56
N LEU A 40 -14.19 1.61 -0.52
CA LEU A 40 -13.78 0.21 -0.53
C LEU A 40 -14.90 -0.78 -0.92
N PRO A 41 -16.18 -0.57 -0.54
CA PRO A 41 -17.27 -1.44 -0.98
C PRO A 41 -17.41 -1.58 -2.51
N ALA A 42 -17.10 -0.52 -3.27
CA ALA A 42 -17.20 -0.45 -4.72
C ALA A 42 -15.93 -0.91 -5.47
N LEU A 43 -14.89 -1.31 -4.74
CA LEU A 43 -13.58 -1.65 -5.31
C LEU A 43 -13.66 -2.81 -6.32
N GLY A 44 -14.41 -3.87 -6.00
CA GLY A 44 -14.53 -5.04 -6.88
C GLY A 44 -15.06 -4.66 -8.28
N ASP A 45 -16.12 -3.84 -8.31
CA ASP A 45 -16.71 -3.37 -9.58
C ASP A 45 -15.76 -2.45 -10.34
N ALA A 46 -15.00 -1.61 -9.63
CA ALA A 46 -13.99 -0.75 -10.25
C ALA A 46 -12.86 -1.57 -10.90
N LEU A 47 -12.36 -2.60 -10.20
CA LEU A 47 -11.32 -3.48 -10.71
C LEU A 47 -11.80 -4.33 -11.88
N ALA A 48 -13.07 -4.75 -11.89
CA ALA A 48 -13.66 -5.52 -12.99
C ALA A 48 -13.76 -4.73 -14.31
N ARG A 49 -13.71 -3.39 -14.26
CA ARG A 49 -13.73 -2.53 -15.43
C ARG A 49 -12.35 -2.29 -16.04
N LEU A 50 -11.27 -2.69 -15.35
CA LEU A 50 -9.91 -2.46 -15.81
C LEU A 50 -9.55 -3.34 -17.01
N GLY A 51 -9.10 -2.68 -18.08
CA GLY A 51 -8.58 -3.30 -19.29
C GLY A 51 -7.05 -3.37 -19.32
N PRO A 52 -6.48 -3.91 -20.42
CA PRO A 52 -5.04 -4.09 -20.59
C PRO A 52 -4.22 -2.79 -20.59
N ASP A 53 -4.85 -1.68 -20.96
CA ASP A 53 -4.20 -0.38 -21.04
C ASP A 53 -4.28 0.44 -19.77
N ASP A 54 -5.07 -0.02 -18.79
CA ASP A 54 -5.25 0.68 -17.53
C ASP A 54 -4.08 0.44 -16.57
N LEU A 55 -3.94 1.36 -15.63
CA LEU A 55 -2.84 1.38 -14.67
C LEU A 55 -3.41 1.30 -13.26
N LEU A 56 -2.84 0.42 -12.43
CA LEU A 56 -3.20 0.28 -11.02
C LEU A 56 -2.03 0.68 -10.15
N PHE A 57 -2.26 1.63 -9.24
CA PHE A 57 -1.24 2.15 -8.33
C PHE A 57 -1.56 1.81 -6.87
N ALA A 58 -0.63 1.17 -6.16
CA ALA A 58 -0.69 0.98 -4.72
C ALA A 58 0.29 1.91 -4.00
N LEU A 59 -0.24 2.79 -3.14
CA LEU A 59 0.54 3.84 -2.48
C LEU A 59 0.86 3.54 -1.01
N SER A 60 0.38 2.42 -0.46
CA SER A 60 0.75 1.98 0.89
C SER A 60 0.46 0.49 1.07
N GLN A 61 1.14 -0.15 2.03
CA GLN A 61 0.83 -1.54 2.41
C GLN A 61 -0.60 -1.66 2.96
N HIS A 62 -1.06 -0.68 3.73
CA HIS A 62 -2.43 -0.67 4.27
C HIS A 62 -3.50 -0.63 3.17
N ALA A 63 -3.27 0.11 2.08
CA ALA A 63 -4.19 0.10 0.93
C ALA A 63 -4.30 -1.29 0.30
N VAL A 64 -3.17 -2.00 0.17
CA VAL A 64 -3.13 -3.39 -0.33
C VAL A 64 -3.86 -4.34 0.61
N GLU A 65 -3.61 -4.22 1.92
CA GLU A 65 -4.25 -5.04 2.96
C GLU A 65 -5.78 -4.90 2.93
N PHE A 66 -6.29 -3.66 2.96
CA PHE A 66 -7.74 -3.40 2.91
C PHE A 66 -8.36 -3.85 1.58
N ALA A 67 -7.71 -3.57 0.45
CA ALA A 67 -8.17 -3.98 -0.86
C ALA A 67 -8.27 -5.50 -0.98
N HIS A 68 -7.22 -6.21 -0.57
CA HIS A 68 -7.19 -7.66 -0.65
C HIS A 68 -8.22 -8.32 0.28
N ALA A 69 -8.34 -7.85 1.53
CA ALA A 69 -9.35 -8.34 2.45
C ALA A 69 -10.77 -8.16 1.87
N ARG A 70 -11.04 -7.02 1.22
CA ARG A 70 -12.31 -6.77 0.56
C ARG A 70 -12.57 -7.74 -0.60
N LEU A 71 -11.59 -7.98 -1.45
CA LEU A 71 -11.71 -8.92 -2.56
C LEU A 71 -11.97 -10.34 -2.07
N GLN A 72 -11.27 -10.79 -1.03
CA GLN A 72 -11.52 -12.10 -0.41
C GLN A 72 -12.95 -12.22 0.14
N GLN A 73 -13.46 -11.19 0.80
CA GLN A 73 -14.85 -11.17 1.28
C GLN A 73 -15.88 -11.28 0.15
N GLN A 74 -15.55 -10.79 -1.05
CA GLN A 74 -16.41 -10.88 -2.23
C GLN A 74 -16.16 -12.14 -3.07
N GLY A 75 -15.18 -12.99 -2.71
CA GLY A 75 -14.75 -14.11 -3.53
C GLY A 75 -14.15 -13.68 -4.88
N LEU A 76 -13.63 -12.46 -4.97
CA LEU A 76 -13.03 -11.90 -6.17
C LEU A 76 -11.51 -12.08 -6.17
N LEU A 77 -10.93 -12.13 -7.37
CA LEU A 77 -9.49 -12.14 -7.59
C LEU A 77 -9.01 -10.77 -8.02
N TRP A 78 -7.71 -10.51 -7.85
CA TRP A 78 -7.06 -9.36 -8.48
C TRP A 78 -7.09 -9.52 -10.02
N PRO A 79 -7.41 -8.46 -10.78
CA PRO A 79 -7.43 -8.55 -12.24
C PRO A 79 -6.02 -8.75 -12.81
N THR A 80 -5.91 -9.43 -13.94
CA THR A 80 -4.61 -9.66 -14.62
C THR A 80 -4.35 -8.68 -15.75
N SER A 81 -5.38 -7.96 -16.19
CA SER A 81 -5.32 -7.04 -17.33
C SER A 81 -4.44 -5.79 -17.09
N PRO A 82 -4.62 -5.02 -16.00
CA PRO A 82 -3.95 -3.73 -15.87
C PRO A 82 -2.46 -3.89 -15.56
N ARG A 83 -1.69 -2.84 -15.80
CA ARG A 83 -0.28 -2.77 -15.37
C ARG A 83 -0.20 -2.28 -13.93
N TYR A 84 0.58 -2.98 -13.12
CA TYR A 84 0.65 -2.75 -11.68
C TYR A 84 1.86 -1.93 -11.28
N PHE A 85 1.62 -0.95 -10.40
CA PHE A 85 2.62 -0.06 -9.86
C PHE A 85 2.50 0.06 -8.35
N ALA A 86 3.62 0.28 -7.67
CA ALA A 86 3.66 0.58 -6.25
C ALA A 86 4.63 1.71 -5.94
N ILE A 87 4.33 2.49 -4.90
CA ILE A 87 5.15 3.65 -4.49
C ILE A 87 6.57 3.27 -4.03
N GLY A 88 6.76 2.03 -3.60
CA GLY A 88 8.01 1.57 -3.02
C GLY A 88 8.08 0.05 -2.91
N ARG A 89 9.26 -0.46 -2.57
CA ARG A 89 9.57 -1.90 -2.59
C ARG A 89 8.67 -2.69 -1.67
N THR A 90 8.41 -2.17 -0.48
CA THR A 90 7.64 -2.89 0.53
C THR A 90 6.17 -3.03 0.15
N THR A 91 5.58 -1.99 -0.45
CA THR A 91 4.22 -2.04 -1.02
C THR A 91 4.17 -2.94 -2.25
N ALA A 92 5.20 -2.90 -3.11
CA ALA A 92 5.29 -3.78 -4.27
C ALA A 92 5.29 -5.26 -3.87
N LEU A 93 6.08 -5.62 -2.85
CA LEU A 93 6.14 -6.98 -2.33
C LEU A 93 4.79 -7.43 -1.77
N ALA A 94 4.14 -6.58 -0.97
CA ALA A 94 2.81 -6.87 -0.43
C ALA A 94 1.80 -7.12 -1.55
N LEU A 95 1.77 -6.26 -2.57
CA LEU A 95 0.84 -6.36 -3.70
C LEU A 95 1.13 -7.58 -4.58
N HIS A 96 2.40 -7.86 -4.86
CA HIS A 96 2.81 -9.06 -5.58
C HIS A 96 2.36 -10.33 -4.85
N THR A 97 2.51 -10.38 -3.52
CA THR A 97 2.17 -11.55 -2.70
C THR A 97 0.68 -11.90 -2.80
N VAL A 98 -0.19 -10.90 -2.85
CA VAL A 98 -1.64 -11.12 -2.88
C VAL A 98 -2.24 -11.21 -4.29
N SER A 99 -1.57 -10.66 -5.30
CA SER A 99 -2.09 -10.60 -6.67
C SER A 99 -1.37 -11.55 -7.65
N GLY A 100 -0.16 -11.99 -7.33
CA GLY A 100 0.73 -12.73 -8.22
C GLY A 100 1.27 -11.92 -9.41
N GLN A 101 0.94 -10.63 -9.52
CA GLN A 101 1.27 -9.80 -10.67
C GLN A 101 2.69 -9.24 -10.60
N HIS A 102 3.28 -8.92 -11.74
CA HIS A 102 4.52 -8.15 -11.80
C HIS A 102 4.25 -6.69 -11.43
N ILE A 103 4.92 -6.18 -10.39
CA ILE A 103 4.68 -4.84 -9.85
C ILE A 103 5.90 -3.95 -10.13
N HIS A 104 5.68 -2.86 -10.87
CA HIS A 104 6.71 -1.85 -11.12
C HIS A 104 6.80 -0.86 -9.93
N TYR A 105 8.01 -0.51 -9.50
CA TYR A 105 8.21 0.44 -8.40
C TYR A 105 9.58 1.11 -8.54
N PRO A 106 9.77 2.33 -8.00
CA PRO A 106 11.05 3.02 -8.06
C PRO A 106 12.09 2.34 -7.16
N LEU A 107 13.32 2.17 -7.68
CA LEU A 107 14.43 1.54 -6.94
C LEU A 107 15.19 2.52 -6.04
N ASP A 108 15.19 3.81 -6.38
CA ASP A 108 16.00 4.82 -5.70
C ASP A 108 15.30 5.45 -4.50
N ARG A 109 14.07 5.95 -4.69
CA ARG A 109 13.29 6.67 -3.67
C ARG A 109 11.81 6.34 -3.75
N GLU A 110 11.19 6.14 -2.60
CA GLU A 110 9.77 5.81 -2.45
C GLU A 110 8.89 7.08 -2.36
N ILE A 111 8.97 7.94 -3.38
CA ILE A 111 8.15 9.17 -3.48
C ILE A 111 7.45 9.24 -4.84
N SER A 112 6.31 9.94 -4.88
CA SER A 112 5.42 9.99 -6.04
C SER A 112 6.11 10.51 -7.29
N GLU A 113 7.03 11.47 -7.14
CA GLU A 113 7.79 12.06 -8.23
C GLU A 113 8.68 11.04 -8.93
N VAL A 114 9.36 10.17 -8.16
CA VAL A 114 10.24 9.15 -8.73
C VAL A 114 9.42 8.00 -9.32
N LEU A 115 8.28 7.66 -8.71
CA LEU A 115 7.33 6.72 -9.32
C LEU A 115 6.91 7.19 -10.72
N LEU A 116 6.55 8.47 -10.87
CA LEU A 116 6.16 9.04 -12.16
C LEU A 116 7.31 9.13 -13.18
N GLN A 117 8.57 8.98 -12.75
CA GLN A 117 9.75 8.95 -13.63
C GLN A 117 10.04 7.56 -14.23
N LEU A 118 9.30 6.52 -13.83
CA LEU A 118 9.45 5.19 -14.40
C LEU A 118 9.30 5.24 -15.94
N PRO A 119 10.17 4.56 -16.72
CA PRO A 119 10.09 4.51 -18.18
C PRO A 119 8.71 4.11 -18.69
N GLU A 120 8.05 3.20 -17.98
CA GLU A 120 6.72 2.68 -18.24
C GLU A 120 5.62 3.75 -18.21
N LEU A 121 5.89 4.86 -17.50
CA LEU A 121 5.00 5.98 -17.25
C LEU A 121 5.39 7.24 -18.03
N GLN A 122 6.44 7.20 -18.87
CA GLN A 122 6.81 8.37 -19.69
C GLN A 122 5.94 8.53 -20.94
N ASN A 123 5.17 7.50 -21.33
CA ASN A 123 4.30 7.54 -22.50
C ASN A 123 2.86 7.09 -22.15
N ILE A 124 2.15 7.91 -21.37
CA ILE A 124 0.78 7.67 -20.88
C ILE A 124 -0.26 8.38 -21.79
N ALA A 125 0.13 8.91 -22.96
CA ALA A 125 -0.82 9.57 -23.86
C ALA A 125 -2.00 8.63 -24.18
N GLY A 126 -3.21 9.01 -23.75
CA GLY A 126 -4.45 8.22 -23.92
C GLY A 126 -4.83 7.27 -22.78
N LYS A 127 -4.03 7.15 -21.71
CA LYS A 127 -4.25 6.23 -20.57
C LYS A 127 -4.75 6.90 -19.28
N MET A 128 -5.20 8.16 -19.36
CA MET A 128 -5.86 8.83 -18.25
C MET A 128 -7.36 8.48 -18.24
N ARG A 129 -7.71 7.35 -17.63
CA ARG A 129 -9.10 7.02 -17.27
C ARG A 129 -9.16 6.48 -15.86
#